data_AF-A0A9X4EUF4-F1
#
_entry.id   AF-A0A9X4EUF4-F1
#
_cell.length_a   1.000
_cell.length_b   1.000
_cell.length_c   1.000
_cell.angle_alpha   90.00
_cell.angle_beta   90.00
_cell.angle_gamma   90.00
#
_symmetry.space_group_name_H-M   'P 1'
#
loop_
_entity.id
_entity.type
_entity.pdbx_description
1 polymer ?
#
loop_
_entity_poly.entity_id
_entity_poly.type
_entity_poly.pdbx_seq_one_letter_code
_entity_poly.pdbx_strand_id
1 'polypeptide(L)'
;YLYEARPNFYNFDSSDAFFISTKGSRITGQTLYNRVLAIAKATSDKAIIEKSITPHILRHSIATHLLEKGVPIESIKTFLGHSSLASTQLYTHLLKTISDE
;
A
#
# COMPACT_ATOMS: atom_id res chain seq x y z
N TYR A 1 -10.00 15.08 0.31
CA TYR A 1 -9.15 15.16 -0.90
C TYR A 1 -9.87 15.77 -2.09
N LEU A 2 -10.86 15.11 -2.70
CA LEU A 2 -11.50 15.58 -3.93
C LEU A 2 -12.13 16.98 -3.83
N TYR A 3 -12.76 17.30 -2.70
CA TYR A 3 -13.47 18.57 -2.51
C TYR A 3 -12.61 19.68 -1.90
N GLU A 4 -11.60 19.32 -1.09
CA GLU A 4 -10.87 20.28 -0.26
C GLU A 4 -9.43 20.51 -0.71
N ALA A 5 -8.77 19.49 -1.27
CA ALA A 5 -7.34 19.53 -1.57
C ALA A 5 -7.06 19.54 -3.08
N ARG A 6 -7.75 18.70 -3.84
CA ARG A 6 -7.58 18.57 -5.29
C ARG A 6 -7.88 19.88 -6.05
N PRO A 7 -8.92 20.68 -5.73
CA PRO A 7 -9.20 21.94 -6.43
C PRO A 7 -8.08 22.97 -6.31
N ASN A 8 -7.19 22.83 -5.31
CA ASN A 8 -6.05 23.71 -5.12
C ASN A 8 -4.84 23.35 -5.99
N PHE A 9 -4.92 22.28 -6.79
CA PHE A 9 -3.83 21.87 -7.68
C PHE A 9 -3.97 22.56 -9.04
N TYR A 10 -2.84 22.81 -9.69
CA TYR A 10 -2.85 23.35 -11.04
C TYR A 10 -3.53 22.36 -11.99
N ASN A 11 -4.43 22.85 -12.87
CA ASN A 11 -5.15 22.01 -13.85
C ASN A 11 -5.81 20.76 -13.22
N PHE A 12 -6.47 20.93 -12.07
CA PHE A 12 -6.96 19.81 -11.25
C PHE A 12 -8.03 18.92 -11.92
N ASP A 13 -8.71 19.47 -12.91
CA ASP A 13 -9.79 18.88 -13.70
C ASP A 13 -9.30 18.28 -15.03
N SER A 14 -8.04 18.50 -15.40
CA SER A 14 -7.50 18.14 -16.72
C SER A 14 -7.05 16.68 -16.83
N SER A 15 -7.24 15.86 -15.78
CA SER A 15 -6.87 14.45 -15.78
C SER A 15 -7.94 13.57 -15.13
N ASP A 16 -8.30 12.48 -15.81
CA ASP A 16 -9.22 11.45 -15.31
C ASP A 16 -8.62 10.60 -14.18
N ALA A 17 -7.32 10.76 -13.87
CA ALA A 17 -6.70 10.04 -12.76
C ALA A 17 -7.33 10.48 -11.43
N PHE A 18 -7.64 9.52 -10.55
CA PHE A 18 -8.15 9.85 -9.21
C PHE A 18 -7.11 10.63 -8.40
N PHE A 19 -5.86 10.16 -8.40
CA PHE A 19 -4.73 10.86 -7.77
C PHE A 19 -3.88 11.59 -8.80
N ILE A 20 -3.77 12.90 -8.60
CA ILE A 20 -2.96 13.80 -9.43
C ILE A 20 -1.85 14.47 -8.63
N SER A 21 -0.80 14.87 -9.32
CA SER A 21 0.27 15.72 -8.79
C SER A 21 -0.22 17.16 -8.66
N THR A 22 0.55 18.01 -7.99
CA THR A 22 0.25 19.45 -7.91
C THR A 22 0.25 20.16 -9.26
N LYS A 23 0.78 19.51 -10.31
CA LYS A 23 0.79 19.98 -11.70
C LYS A 23 -0.43 19.52 -12.52
N GLY A 24 -1.39 18.80 -11.91
CA GLY A 24 -2.59 18.31 -12.60
C GLY A 24 -2.44 16.97 -13.32
N SER A 25 -1.21 16.46 -13.44
CA SER A 25 -0.93 15.18 -14.10
C SER A 25 -1.08 13.98 -13.16
N ARG A 26 -1.35 12.79 -13.70
CA ARG A 26 -1.36 11.51 -12.96
C ARG A 26 -0.07 11.32 -12.14
N ILE A 27 -0.21 10.93 -10.86
CA ILE A 27 0.97 10.61 -10.05
C ILE A 27 1.67 9.34 -10.53
N THR A 28 2.99 9.30 -10.38
CA THR A 28 3.81 8.11 -10.65
C THR A 28 3.93 7.22 -9.41
N GLY A 29 4.35 5.96 -9.59
CA GLY A 29 4.70 5.08 -8.47
C GLY A 29 5.78 5.68 -7.57
N GLN A 30 6.78 6.36 -8.15
CA GLN A 30 7.80 7.08 -7.38
C GLN A 30 7.21 8.20 -6.50
N THR A 31 6.20 8.91 -7.00
CA THR A 31 5.52 9.95 -6.21
C THR A 31 4.84 9.34 -4.99
N LEU A 32 4.15 8.21 -5.17
CA LEU A 32 3.49 7.50 -4.07
C LEU A 32 4.52 6.96 -3.06
N TYR A 33 5.60 6.37 -3.54
CA TYR A 33 6.72 5.90 -2.72
C TYR A 33 7.29 7.01 -1.84
N ASN A 34 7.62 8.16 -2.43
CA ASN A 34 8.16 9.31 -1.70
C ASN A 34 7.16 9.87 -0.67
N ARG A 35 5.85 9.85 -0.98
CA ARG A 35 4.81 10.27 -0.01
C ARG A 35 4.74 9.33 1.19
N VAL A 36 4.82 8.01 0.99
CA VAL A 36 4.84 7.05 2.11
C VAL A 36 6.06 7.27 2.99
N LEU A 37 7.24 7.49 2.40
CA LEU A 37 8.44 7.83 3.17
C LEU A 37 8.30 9.15 3.94
N ALA A 38 7.68 10.17 3.34
CA ALA A 38 7.43 11.44 4.03
C ALA A 38 6.49 11.26 5.23
N ILE A 39 5.43 10.46 5.07
CA ILE A 39 4.50 10.12 6.17
C ILE A 39 5.25 9.36 7.28
N ALA A 40 6.05 8.37 6.93
CA ALA A 40 6.85 7.61 7.89
C ALA A 40 7.82 8.51 8.68
N LYS A 41 8.42 9.51 8.04
CA LYS A 41 9.26 10.51 8.73
C LYS A 41 8.45 11.43 9.64
N ALA A 42 7.23 11.81 9.22
CA ALA A 42 6.37 12.71 9.97
C ALA A 42 5.85 12.10 11.29
N THR A 43 5.86 10.77 11.44
CA THR A 43 5.49 10.11 12.71
C THR A 43 6.49 10.37 13.83
N SER A 44 7.73 10.77 13.50
CA SER A 44 8.86 10.90 14.45
C SER A 44 9.19 9.61 15.23
N ASP A 45 8.67 8.46 14.80
CA ASP A 45 8.92 7.16 15.41
C ASP A 45 10.14 6.51 14.72
N LYS A 46 11.23 6.36 15.48
CA LYS A 46 12.48 5.76 14.99
C LYS A 46 12.26 4.35 14.44
N ALA A 47 11.42 3.53 15.07
CA ALA A 47 11.17 2.17 14.61
C ALA A 47 10.42 2.15 13.26
N ILE A 48 9.50 3.10 13.04
CA ILE A 48 8.81 3.27 11.76
C ILE A 48 9.78 3.77 10.67
N ILE A 49 10.66 4.72 11.01
CA ILE A 49 11.62 5.31 10.09
C ILE A 49 12.66 4.27 9.65
N GLU A 50 13.21 3.49 10.58
CA GLU A 50 14.23 2.47 10.31
C GLU A 50 13.70 1.32 9.45
N LYS A 51 12.41 0.96 9.62
CA LYS A 51 11.74 -0.08 8.81
C LYS A 51 11.62 0.25 7.32
N SER A 52 11.93 1.48 6.89
CA SER A 52 11.91 1.90 5.47
C SER A 52 10.61 1.51 4.76
N ILE A 53 9.47 1.91 5.34
CA ILE A 53 8.13 1.50 4.88
C ILE A 53 7.89 1.95 3.42
N THR A 54 7.42 1.02 2.60
CA THR A 54 7.06 1.26 1.20
C THR A 54 5.61 0.83 0.93
N PRO A 55 4.99 1.25 -0.19
CA PRO A 55 3.66 0.77 -0.57
C PRO A 55 3.55 -0.76 -0.65
N HIS A 56 4.62 -1.44 -1.08
CA HIS A 56 4.66 -2.90 -1.15
C HIS A 56 4.67 -3.54 0.24
N ILE A 57 5.44 -2.99 1.19
CA ILE A 57 5.45 -3.47 2.57
C ILE A 57 4.05 -3.32 3.18
N LEU A 58 3.40 -2.16 2.99
CA LEU A 58 2.02 -1.95 3.48
C LEU A 58 1.02 -2.95 2.88
N ARG A 59 1.16 -3.26 1.58
CA ARG A 59 0.34 -4.28 0.90
C ARG A 59 0.56 -5.69 1.48
N HIS A 60 1.79 -6.03 1.87
CA HIS A 60 2.06 -7.30 2.54
C HIS A 60 1.57 -7.30 3.98
N SER A 61 1.69 -6.20 4.71
CA SER A 61 1.20 -6.08 6.09
C SER A 61 -0.31 -6.33 6.17
N ILE A 62 -1.11 -5.77 5.25
CA ILE A 62 -2.55 -6.03 5.25
C ILE A 62 -2.87 -7.51 4.93
N ALA A 63 -2.08 -8.14 4.07
CA ALA A 63 -2.28 -9.53 3.72
C ALA A 63 -1.93 -10.48 4.88
N THR A 64 -0.81 -10.24 5.56
CA THR A 64 -0.45 -10.96 6.80
C THR A 64 -1.51 -10.74 7.87
N HIS A 65 -1.97 -9.50 8.07
CA HIS A 65 -3.01 -9.19 9.04
C HIS A 65 -4.32 -9.95 8.76
N LEU A 66 -4.73 -10.05 7.49
CA LEU A 66 -5.91 -10.83 7.11
C LEU A 66 -5.70 -12.33 7.34
N LEU A 67 -4.51 -12.85 7.04
CA LEU A 67 -4.19 -14.27 7.26
C LEU A 67 -4.21 -14.62 8.76
N GLU A 68 -3.63 -13.78 9.61
CA GLU A 68 -3.66 -13.92 11.08
C GLU A 68 -5.08 -13.90 11.66
N LYS A 69 -6.03 -13.26 10.96
CA LYS A 69 -7.46 -13.27 11.31
C LYS A 69 -8.24 -14.45 10.72
N GLY A 70 -7.54 -15.43 10.13
CA GLY A 70 -8.14 -16.64 9.57
C GLY A 70 -8.87 -16.40 8.25
N VAL A 71 -8.63 -15.27 7.56
CA VAL A 71 -9.23 -15.04 6.25
C VAL A 71 -8.62 -16.04 5.25
N PRO A 72 -9.44 -16.78 4.48
CA PRO A 72 -8.93 -17.73 3.51
C PRO A 72 -7.99 -17.06 2.50
N ILE A 73 -6.87 -17.70 2.20
CA ILE A 73 -5.84 -17.15 1.31
C ILE A 73 -6.40 -16.76 -0.07
N GLU A 74 -7.41 -17.48 -0.56
CA GLU A 74 -8.02 -17.18 -1.86
C GLU A 74 -8.86 -15.90 -1.81
N SER A 75 -9.52 -15.63 -0.69
CA SER A 75 -10.18 -14.34 -0.44
C SER A 75 -9.15 -13.21 -0.35
N ILE A 76 -7.99 -13.45 0.29
CA ILE A 76 -6.89 -12.46 0.37
C ILE A 76 -6.32 -12.18 -1.03
N LYS A 77 -6.10 -13.20 -1.87
CA LYS A 77 -5.61 -13.03 -3.24
C LYS A 77 -6.57 -12.20 -4.08
N THR A 78 -7.87 -12.49 -4.02
CA THR A 78 -8.89 -11.69 -4.71
C THR A 78 -8.91 -10.25 -4.20
N PHE A 79 -8.81 -10.04 -2.87
CA PHE A 79 -8.77 -8.71 -2.27
C PHE A 79 -7.57 -7.87 -2.72
N LEU A 80 -6.37 -8.46 -2.75
CA LEU A 80 -5.16 -7.76 -3.18
C LEU A 80 -5.14 -7.57 -4.71
N GLY A 81 -5.81 -8.44 -5.46
CA GLY A 81 -5.77 -8.49 -6.91
C GLY A 81 -4.65 -9.40 -7.44
N HIS A 82 -4.94 -10.07 -8.56
CA HIS A 82 -4.18 -11.18 -9.12
C HIS A 82 -2.75 -10.86 -9.63
N SER A 83 -2.35 -9.59 -9.70
CA SER A 83 -1.16 -9.16 -10.44
C SER A 83 0.17 -9.22 -9.69
N SER A 84 0.20 -9.57 -8.40
CA SER A 84 1.45 -9.78 -7.67
C SER A 84 1.52 -11.18 -7.06
N LEU A 85 1.69 -12.17 -7.94
CA LEU A 85 1.95 -13.58 -7.59
C LEU A 85 3.38 -13.83 -7.07
N ALA A 86 4.17 -12.78 -6.82
CA ALA A 86 5.55 -12.89 -6.34
C ALA A 86 5.68 -13.28 -4.85
N SER A 87 4.57 -13.56 -4.14
CA SER A 87 4.59 -13.81 -2.70
C SER A 87 3.72 -14.99 -2.24
N THR A 88 3.09 -15.73 -3.16
CA THR A 88 2.23 -16.87 -2.79
C THR A 88 3.02 -17.96 -2.05
N GLN A 89 4.32 -18.13 -2.34
CA GLN A 89 5.20 -19.07 -1.64
C GLN A 89 5.45 -18.69 -0.16
N LEU A 90 5.50 -17.40 0.17
CA LEU A 90 5.66 -16.93 1.56
C LEU A 90 4.40 -17.23 2.39
N TYR A 91 3.21 -17.06 1.81
CA TYR A 91 1.96 -17.36 2.50
C TYR A 91 1.77 -18.86 2.79
N THR A 92 2.23 -19.74 1.90
CA THR A 92 2.23 -21.18 2.14
C THR A 92 3.10 -21.55 3.34
N HIS A 93 4.25 -20.87 3.52
CA HIS A 93 5.11 -21.11 4.67
C HIS A 93 4.47 -20.61 5.98
N LEU A 94 3.85 -19.43 5.98
CA LEU A 94 3.13 -18.89 7.14
C LEU A 94 1.96 -19.77 7.58
N LEU A 95 1.20 -20.32 6.63
CA LEU A 95 0.13 -21.28 6.94
C LEU A 95 0.67 -22.52 7.65
N LYS A 96 1.81 -23.05 7.22
CA LYS A 96 2.43 -24.22 7.85
C LYS A 96 2.81 -23.94 9.31
N THR A 97 3.36 -22.76 9.58
CA THR A 97 3.69 -22.35 10.96
C THR A 97 2.46 -22.18 11.84
N ILE A 98 1.35 -21.65 11.31
CA ILE A 98 0.11 -21.44 12.08
C ILE A 98 -0.67 -22.75 12.27
N SER A 99 -0.59 -23.71 11.35
CA SER A 99 -1.26 -25.02 11.47
C SER A 99 -0.52 -26.02 12.36
N ASP A 100 0.75 -25.74 12.68
CA ASP A 100 1.61 -26.57 13.52
C ASP A 100 1.61 -26.11 15.01
N GLU A 101 0.78 -25.11 15.37
CA GLU A 101 0.44 -24.69 16.75
C GLU A 101 -1.00 -25.11 17.12
#